data_AF-A0A2J6J5E4-F1
#
_entry.id   AF-A0A2J6J5E4-F1
#
_cell.length_a   1.000
_cell.length_b   1.000
_cell.length_c   1.000
_cell.angle_alpha   90.00
_cell.angle_beta   90.00
_cell.angle_gamma   90.00
#
_symmetry.space_group_name_H-M   'P 1'
#
loop_
_entity.id
_entity.type
_entity.pdbx_description
1 polymer ?
#
loop_
_entity_poly.entity_id
_entity_poly.type
_entity_poly.pdbx_seq_one_letter_code
_entity_poly.pdbx_strand_id
1 'polypeptide(L)'
;VSWASLEFYGLEYRLIAQHLQGELSRNDMVQKLYTAICQFAKRQDTWFRRMERQGTAIHWLDGDKQPLQILLKRLQQTGSTHQ
;
A
#
# COMPACT_ATOMS: atom_id res chain seq x y z
N VAL A 1 4.73 -24.45 8.96
CA VAL A 1 3.80 -23.53 8.25
C VAL A 1 3.30 -24.25 7.01
N SER A 2 1.99 -24.29 6.76
CA SER A 2 1.46 -24.93 5.55
C SER A 2 1.46 -23.94 4.37
N TRP A 3 1.48 -24.46 3.15
CA TRP A 3 1.39 -23.63 1.94
C TRP A 3 0.10 -22.81 1.89
N ALA A 4 -1.03 -23.41 2.31
CA ALA A 4 -2.31 -22.71 2.43
C ALA A 4 -2.26 -21.50 3.37
N SER A 5 -1.48 -21.56 4.46
CA SER A 5 -1.27 -20.39 5.33
C SER A 5 -0.53 -19.27 4.60
N LEU A 6 0.49 -19.60 3.81
CA LEU A 6 1.24 -18.61 3.03
C LEU A 6 0.38 -17.99 1.92
N GLU A 7 -0.48 -18.76 1.27
CA GLU A 7 -1.42 -18.22 0.29
C GLU A 7 -2.44 -17.26 0.91
N PHE A 8 -2.89 -17.57 2.13
CA PHE A 8 -3.82 -16.74 2.88
C PHE A 8 -3.21 -15.40 3.34
N TYR A 9 -1.93 -15.39 3.76
CA TYR A 9 -1.28 -14.17 4.27
C TYR A 9 -1.13 -13.05 3.23
N GLY A 10 -1.24 -13.38 1.95
CA GLY A 10 -1.41 -12.37 0.92
C GLY A 10 -0.51 -12.59 -0.29
N LEU A 11 -0.38 -11.50 -1.07
CA LEU A 11 0.22 -11.53 -2.40
C LEU A 11 1.69 -11.98 -2.40
N GLU A 12 2.50 -11.40 -1.52
CA GLU A 12 3.94 -11.68 -1.43
C GLU A 12 4.20 -13.13 -1.01
N TYR A 13 3.56 -13.57 0.07
CA TYR A 13 3.69 -14.91 0.62
C TYR A 13 3.25 -15.99 -0.36
N ARG A 14 2.18 -15.75 -1.13
CA ARG A 14 1.70 -16.67 -2.17
C ARG A 14 2.71 -16.85 -3.31
N LEU A 15 3.27 -15.77 -3.85
CA LEU A 15 4.23 -15.87 -4.95
C LEU A 15 5.55 -16.51 -4.50
N ILE A 16 6.00 -16.20 -3.27
CA ILE A 16 7.16 -16.86 -2.67
C ILE A 16 6.88 -18.36 -2.44
N ALA A 17 5.68 -18.70 -1.94
CA ALA A 17 5.28 -20.10 -1.76
C ALA A 17 5.28 -20.89 -3.07
N GLN A 18 4.77 -20.30 -4.16
CA GLN A 18 4.77 -20.93 -5.50
C GLN A 18 6.20 -21.13 -6.03
N HIS A 19 7.10 -20.17 -5.78
CA HIS A 19 8.51 -20.34 -6.13
C HIS A 19 9.17 -21.47 -5.34
N LEU A 20 8.93 -21.55 -4.02
CA LEU A 20 9.51 -22.59 -3.16
C LEU A 20 8.96 -23.99 -3.48
N GLN A 21 7.75 -24.09 -4.03
CA GLN A 21 7.16 -25.33 -4.54
C GLN A 21 7.66 -25.71 -5.95
N GLY A 22 8.46 -24.86 -6.60
CA GLY A 22 8.98 -25.10 -7.95
C GLY A 22 8.00 -24.75 -9.07
N GLU A 23 6.84 -24.15 -8.75
CA GLU A 23 5.82 -23.76 -9.73
C GLU A 23 6.19 -22.48 -10.50
N LEU A 24 7.09 -21.66 -9.94
CA LEU A 24 7.61 -20.46 -10.56
C LEU A 24 9.14 -20.42 -10.51
N SER A 25 9.76 -20.01 -11.60
CA SER A 25 11.16 -19.60 -11.58
C SER A 25 11.33 -18.36 -10.70
N ARG A 26 12.53 -18.15 -10.17
CA ARG A 26 12.82 -16.96 -9.36
C ARG A 26 12.54 -15.67 -10.13
N ASN A 27 12.85 -15.64 -11.43
CA ASN A 27 12.62 -14.46 -12.27
C ASN A 27 11.13 -14.20 -12.44
N ASP A 28 10.35 -15.23 -12.80
CA ASP A 28 8.90 -15.08 -13.00
C ASP A 28 8.19 -14.65 -11.72
N MET A 29 8.58 -15.21 -10.58
CA MET A 29 8.08 -14.79 -9.27
C MET A 29 8.33 -13.29 -9.05
N VAL A 30 9.56 -12.81 -9.25
CA VAL A 30 9.90 -11.38 -9.04
C VAL A 30 9.11 -10.48 -9.97
N GLN A 31 9.01 -10.81 -11.25
CA GLN A 31 8.27 -10.00 -12.24
C GLN A 31 6.77 -9.95 -11.95
N LYS A 32 6.18 -11.10 -11.60
CA LYS A 32 4.76 -11.19 -11.20
C LYS A 32 4.50 -10.39 -9.93
N LEU A 33 5.39 -10.50 -8.94
CA LEU A 33 5.24 -9.78 -7.67
C LEU A 33 5.32 -8.27 -7.89
N TYR A 34 6.33 -7.80 -8.62
CA TYR A 34 6.49 -6.39 -8.97
C TYR A 34 5.23 -5.83 -9.64
N THR A 35 4.74 -6.53 -10.67
CA THR A 35 3.54 -6.12 -11.40
C THR A 35 2.32 -6.04 -10.48
N ALA A 36 2.15 -7.02 -9.60
CA ALA A 36 1.01 -7.08 -8.70
C ALA A 36 1.07 -5.99 -7.61
N ILE A 37 2.26 -5.62 -7.11
CA ILE A 37 2.47 -4.47 -6.22
C ILE A 37 2.08 -3.16 -6.91
N CYS A 38 2.55 -2.93 -8.14
CA CYS A 38 2.18 -1.74 -8.91
C CYS A 38 0.67 -1.64 -9.16
N GLN A 39 0.02 -2.76 -9.50
CA GLN A 39 -1.43 -2.80 -9.66
C GLN A 39 -2.17 -2.54 -8.35
N PHE A 40 -1.66 -3.05 -7.23
CA PHE A 40 -2.23 -2.79 -5.92
C PHE A 40 -2.14 -1.30 -5.56
N ALA A 41 -0.97 -0.67 -5.75
CA ALA A 41 -0.79 0.77 -5.55
C ALA A 41 -1.77 1.60 -6.40
N LYS A 42 -1.92 1.27 -7.69
CA LYS A 42 -2.92 1.93 -8.58
C LYS A 42 -4.36 1.78 -8.08
N ARG A 43 -4.71 0.62 -7.53
CA ARG A 43 -6.04 0.41 -6.92
C ARG A 43 -6.20 1.23 -5.64
N GLN A 44 -5.17 1.37 -4.83
CA GLN A 44 -5.18 2.25 -3.65
C GLN A 44 -5.45 3.70 -4.06
N ASP A 45 -4.75 4.21 -5.07
CA ASP A 45 -4.99 5.57 -5.59
C ASP A 45 -6.44 5.77 -6.04
N THR A 46 -6.99 4.79 -6.74
CA THR A 46 -8.39 4.82 -7.19
C THR A 46 -9.36 4.82 -6.01
N TRP A 47 -9.09 4.02 -4.98
CA TRP A 47 -9.86 3.96 -3.74
C TRP A 47 -9.84 5.29 -2.99
N PHE A 48 -8.67 5.89 -2.77
CA PHE A 48 -8.55 7.16 -2.07
C PHE A 48 -9.28 8.29 -2.82
N ARG A 49 -9.14 8.38 -4.14
CA ARG A 49 -9.89 9.35 -4.95
C ARG A 49 -11.40 9.14 -4.87
N ARG A 50 -11.86 7.88 -4.79
CA ARG A 50 -13.29 7.58 -4.58
C ARG A 50 -13.76 8.05 -3.21
N MET A 51 -12.96 7.87 -2.16
CA MET A 51 -13.28 8.33 -0.81
C MET A 51 -13.42 9.86 -0.75
N GLU A 52 -12.55 10.61 -1.42
CA GLU A 52 -12.67 12.07 -1.54
C GLU A 52 -13.99 12.47 -2.20
N ARG A 53 -14.36 11.81 -3.30
CA ARG A 53 -15.65 12.03 -3.97
C ARG A 53 -16.86 11.70 -3.10
N GLN A 54 -16.70 10.81 -2.12
CA GLN A 54 -17.74 10.44 -1.14
C GLN A 54 -17.74 11.34 0.10
N GLY A 55 -16.94 12.42 0.11
CA GLY A 55 -16.92 13.41 1.18
C GLY A 55 -15.89 13.13 2.29
N THR A 56 -15.03 12.13 2.13
CA THR A 56 -13.92 11.93 3.07
C THR A 56 -12.84 12.99 2.82
N ALA A 57 -12.55 13.82 3.82
CA ALA A 57 -11.45 14.78 3.74
C ALA A 57 -10.09 14.04 3.82
N ILE A 58 -9.40 13.91 2.68
CA ILE A 58 -8.05 13.35 2.63
C ILE A 58 -7.04 14.48 2.53
N HIS A 59 -6.13 14.55 3.50
CA HIS A 59 -5.03 15.51 3.50
C HIS A 59 -3.79 14.89 2.87
N TRP A 60 -3.67 14.98 1.55
CA TRP A 60 -2.50 14.47 0.83
C TRP A 60 -1.20 15.14 1.33
N LEU A 61 -0.17 14.31 1.45
CA LEU A 61 1.20 14.72 1.79
C LEU A 61 2.09 14.41 0.60
N ASP A 62 2.98 15.35 0.30
CA ASP A 62 4.01 15.17 -0.72
C ASP A 62 5.13 14.28 -0.16
N GLY A 63 5.30 13.11 -0.76
CA GLY A 63 6.26 12.11 -0.33
C GLY A 63 7.72 12.51 -0.55
N ASP A 64 7.99 13.38 -1.55
CA ASP A 64 9.35 13.79 -1.92
C ASP A 64 9.90 14.93 -1.04
N LYS A 65 9.09 15.42 -0.11
CA LYS A 65 9.45 16.49 0.83
C LYS A 65 9.76 15.91 2.21
N GLN A 66 9.38 16.64 3.26
CA GLN A 66 9.48 16.20 4.66
C GLN A 66 8.06 15.93 5.18
N PRO A 67 7.40 14.83 4.77
CA PRO A 67 5.98 14.59 5.05
C PRO A 67 5.69 14.58 6.55
N LEU A 68 6.61 14.06 7.37
CA LEU A 68 6.48 14.07 8.82
C LEU A 68 6.43 15.50 9.38
N GLN A 69 7.32 16.40 8.94
CA GLN A 69 7.33 17.77 9.41
C GLN A 69 6.08 18.55 8.96
N ILE A 70 5.62 18.29 7.73
CA ILE A 70 4.39 18.88 7.21
C ILE A 70 3.18 18.42 8.05
N LEU A 71 3.11 17.13 8.38
CA LEU A 71 2.04 16.56 9.19
C LEU A 71 2.01 17.18 10.60
N LEU A 72 3.17 17.27 11.27
CA LEU A 72 3.28 17.85 12.61
C LEU A 72 2.81 19.31 12.63
N LYS A 73 3.22 20.13 11.65
CA LYS A 73 2.77 21.53 11.52
C LYS A 73 1.25 21.63 11.35
N ARG A 74 0.66 20.76 10.53
CA ARG A 74 -0.80 20.73 10.31
C ARG A 74 -1.56 20.37 11.59
N LEU A 75 -1.11 19.34 12.32
CA LEU A 75 -1.74 18.93 13.57
C LEU A 75 -1.71 20.03 14.65
N GLN A 76 -0.62 20.79 14.73
CA GLN A 76 -0.50 21.93 15.66
C GLN A 76 -1.47 23.08 15.31
N GLN A 77 -1.76 23.31 14.04
CA GLN A 77 -2.68 24.36 13.59
C GLN A 77 -4.15 24.00 13.86
N THR A 78 -4.53 22.73 13.69
CA THR A 78 -5.89 22.25 13.94
C THR A 78 -6.25 22.28 15.43
N GLY A 79 -5.27 22.16 16.33
CA GLY A 79 -5.48 22.24 17.79
C GLY A 79 -5.79 23.65 18.32
N SER A 80 -5.47 24.71 17.58
CA SER A 80 -5.67 26.10 18.01
C SER A 80 -7.00 26.72 17.53
N THR A 81 -7.81 26.00 16.76
CA THR A 81 -9.10 26.49 16.21
C THR A 81 -10.31 26.10 17.07
N HIS A 82 -10.08 25.53 18.27
CA HIS A 82 -11.12 25.16 19.24
C HIS A 82 -10.97 25.86 20.61
N GLN A 83 -10.51 27.11 20.63
CA GLN A 83 -10.68 28.02 21.77
C GLN A 83 -11.54 29.22 21.38
#